data_AF-A0A671PW92-F1
#
_entry.id   AF-A0A671PW92-F1
#
_cell.length_a   1.000
_cell.length_b   1.000
_cell.length_c   1.000
_cell.angle_alpha   90.00
_cell.angle_beta   90.00
_cell.angle_gamma   90.00
#
_symmetry.space_group_name_H-M   'P 1'
#
loop_
_entity.id
_entity.type
_entity.pdbx_description
1 polymer ?
#
loop_
_entity_poly.entity_id
_entity_poly.type
_entity_poly.pdbx_seq_one_letter_code
_entity_poly.pdbx_strand_id
1 'polypeptide(L)'
;QPNYSKKKKKKQYRKFLHINTVHCALYFLSHYLFIEIFISELTVQENKEMLFFFIILDASSTEQHELFMQKLQQCCVMFDFYDTVTDLKSKETKRATLSELVDYVSTNRGVLVEPAYPEITTMVSTNIFRTLPPSENPDFDPEEDEPTLEASWPHMQLVYEFFLRFLENPDFQPSTAKRYIDQKFVLQLLELFDSEDPREREFIKTVLHRIYGKFLGLRAFVRKQINNIFLRYIYETEHFNGVAELLEILGSIINGFALPLKAEHKQFLMKILIPLHTAKGLALFHAQLAYCVVQFIEKDPTLTEVVMLLGEIEEILDVIEPTQFKKIQEPLFKQISKCVASPHFQVAERALYYWNNEYILSLIEENNAKILPIMFGNLYRISEEHWNPTIVALVYNVLKTLMEMNSKLFDELTASYKCDRQREKKKEQEREELWRKLDELGLQETSAIQNNRHEIQFTYSNNNNNNNNLHDKDENPAAAITDRIESNTWAK
;
A
#
# COMPACT_ATOMS: atom_id res chain seq x y z
N GLN A 1 27.08 9.02 -41.06
CA GLN A 1 26.28 8.01 -40.32
C GLN A 1 24.93 8.58 -39.84
N PRO A 2 23.84 8.57 -40.65
CA PRO A 2 22.50 8.88 -40.15
C PRO A 2 21.51 7.70 -40.20
N ASN A 3 21.86 6.58 -40.87
CA ASN A 3 20.92 5.49 -41.15
C ASN A 3 20.78 4.43 -40.04
N TYR A 4 21.61 4.46 -38.98
CA TYR A 4 21.53 3.50 -37.88
C TYR A 4 20.46 3.89 -36.82
N SER A 5 20.16 5.18 -36.67
CA SER A 5 19.19 5.70 -35.69
C SER A 5 17.72 5.44 -36.09
N LYS A 6 17.41 5.55 -37.39
CA LYS A 6 16.04 5.33 -37.91
C LYS A 6 15.59 3.86 -37.81
N LYS A 7 16.50 2.89 -37.98
CA LYS A 7 16.19 1.44 -37.86
C LYS A 7 15.90 1.03 -36.41
N LYS A 8 16.59 1.60 -35.41
CA LYS A 8 16.31 1.35 -33.98
C LYS A 8 14.95 1.93 -33.57
N LYS A 9 14.63 3.17 -33.97
CA LYS A 9 13.32 3.79 -33.70
C LYS A 9 12.16 3.03 -34.35
N LYS A 10 12.30 2.57 -35.61
CA LYS A 10 11.26 1.74 -36.28
C LYS A 10 11.05 0.39 -35.60
N LYS A 11 12.09 -0.25 -35.05
CA LYS A 11 11.99 -1.52 -34.32
C LYS A 11 11.32 -1.35 -32.96
N GLN A 12 11.56 -0.22 -32.30
CA GLN A 12 10.94 0.14 -31.01
C GLN A 12 9.46 0.50 -31.19
N TYR A 13 9.12 1.25 -32.25
CA TYR A 13 7.73 1.58 -32.60
C TYR A 13 6.94 0.34 -33.01
N ARG A 14 7.55 -0.60 -33.78
CA ARG A 14 6.90 -1.88 -34.10
C ARG A 14 6.68 -2.76 -32.88
N LYS A 15 7.61 -2.77 -31.90
CA LYS A 15 7.40 -3.45 -30.61
C LYS A 15 6.28 -2.79 -29.80
N PHE A 16 6.23 -1.47 -29.76
CA PHE A 16 5.18 -0.73 -29.06
C PHE A 16 3.80 -0.96 -29.69
N LEU A 17 3.71 -0.92 -31.02
CA LEU A 17 2.49 -1.25 -31.75
C LEU A 17 2.08 -2.70 -31.51
N HIS A 18 3.02 -3.66 -31.55
CA HIS A 18 2.72 -5.07 -31.33
C HIS A 18 2.29 -5.38 -29.88
N ILE A 19 2.82 -4.65 -28.89
CA ILE A 19 2.39 -4.75 -27.48
C ILE A 19 0.98 -4.18 -27.32
N ASN A 20 0.70 -3.00 -27.89
CA ASN A 20 -0.63 -2.40 -27.81
C ASN A 20 -1.68 -3.18 -28.63
N THR A 21 -1.31 -3.77 -29.77
CA THR A 21 -2.21 -4.65 -30.53
C THR A 21 -2.47 -5.95 -29.77
N VAL A 22 -1.50 -6.52 -29.06
CA VAL A 22 -1.71 -7.69 -28.20
C VAL A 22 -2.55 -7.33 -26.97
N HIS A 23 -2.37 -6.14 -26.39
CA HIS A 23 -3.17 -5.67 -25.27
C HIS A 23 -4.63 -5.39 -25.69
N CYS A 24 -4.84 -4.74 -26.85
CA CYS A 24 -6.17 -4.60 -27.45
C CYS A 24 -6.77 -5.96 -27.83
N ALA A 25 -5.98 -6.90 -28.35
CA ALA A 25 -6.47 -8.23 -28.67
C ALA A 25 -6.83 -9.03 -27.42
N LEU A 26 -6.12 -8.87 -26.31
CA LEU A 26 -6.46 -9.45 -25.01
C LEU A 26 -7.72 -8.80 -24.43
N TYR A 27 -7.91 -7.49 -24.60
CA TYR A 27 -9.12 -6.78 -24.21
C TYR A 27 -10.33 -7.16 -25.07
N PHE A 28 -10.12 -7.42 -26.37
CA PHE A 28 -11.16 -7.94 -27.26
C PHE A 28 -11.45 -9.42 -26.99
N LEU A 29 -10.44 -10.23 -26.65
CA LEU A 29 -10.63 -11.63 -26.23
C LEU A 29 -11.31 -11.72 -24.87
N SER A 30 -11.03 -10.81 -23.92
CA SER A 30 -11.77 -10.74 -22.66
C SER A 30 -13.21 -10.34 -22.91
N HIS A 31 -13.47 -9.35 -23.77
CA HIS A 31 -14.83 -9.00 -24.20
C HIS A 31 -15.54 -10.11 -24.96
N TYR A 32 -14.82 -10.89 -25.78
CA TYR A 32 -15.41 -12.00 -26.53
C TYR A 32 -15.72 -13.20 -25.61
N LEU A 33 -14.86 -13.48 -24.63
CA LEU A 33 -15.16 -14.42 -23.54
C LEU A 33 -16.33 -13.92 -22.70
N PHE A 34 -16.41 -12.61 -22.46
CA PHE A 34 -17.52 -11.98 -21.75
C PHE A 34 -18.82 -12.15 -22.50
N ILE A 35 -18.81 -12.02 -23.83
CA ILE A 35 -19.97 -12.27 -24.69
C ILE A 35 -20.35 -13.75 -24.68
N GLU A 36 -19.41 -14.69 -24.68
CA GLU A 36 -19.77 -16.12 -24.55
C GLU A 36 -20.29 -16.48 -23.14
N ILE A 37 -19.78 -15.86 -22.08
CA ILE A 37 -20.30 -16.01 -20.72
C ILE A 37 -21.69 -15.39 -20.61
N PHE A 38 -21.91 -14.20 -21.18
CA PHE A 38 -23.20 -13.52 -21.21
C PHE A 38 -24.23 -14.26 -22.08
N ILE A 39 -23.79 -14.88 -23.19
CA ILE A 39 -24.63 -15.78 -24.00
C ILE A 39 -24.94 -17.07 -23.22
N SER A 40 -24.00 -17.57 -22.40
CA SER A 40 -24.25 -18.70 -21.51
C SER A 40 -25.25 -18.34 -20.40
N GLU A 41 -25.17 -17.13 -19.82
CA GLU A 41 -26.14 -16.58 -18.86
C GLU A 41 -27.54 -16.42 -19.48
N LEU A 42 -27.64 -15.97 -20.75
CA LEU A 42 -28.90 -15.86 -21.49
C LEU A 42 -29.55 -17.21 -21.80
N THR A 43 -28.76 -18.28 -21.98
CA THR A 43 -29.32 -19.62 -22.28
C THR A 43 -29.87 -20.39 -21.07
N VAL A 44 -29.65 -19.93 -19.83
CA VAL A 44 -30.12 -20.61 -18.60
C VAL A 44 -31.50 -20.11 -18.13
N GLN A 45 -32.05 -19.07 -18.75
CA GLN A 45 -33.26 -18.39 -18.24
C GLN A 45 -34.61 -19.07 -18.54
N GLU A 46 -34.68 -20.18 -19.29
CA GLU A 46 -35.97 -20.72 -19.78
C GLU A 46 -36.73 -21.69 -18.86
N ASN A 47 -36.25 -22.04 -17.65
CA ASN A 47 -37.07 -22.76 -16.65
C ASN A 47 -36.64 -22.45 -15.20
N LYS A 48 -37.34 -21.52 -14.53
CA LYS A 48 -37.07 -21.10 -13.13
C LYS A 48 -37.80 -21.92 -12.05
N GLU A 49 -38.57 -22.94 -12.43
CA GLU A 49 -39.28 -23.77 -11.45
C GLU A 49 -38.33 -24.78 -10.78
N MET A 50 -38.03 -24.54 -9.51
CA MET A 50 -37.29 -25.49 -8.67
C MET A 50 -38.20 -26.68 -8.33
N LEU A 51 -37.79 -27.89 -8.71
CA LEU A 51 -38.41 -29.13 -8.26
C LEU A 51 -38.07 -29.41 -6.79
N PHE A 52 -39.06 -29.88 -6.04
CA PHE A 52 -38.85 -30.33 -4.66
C PHE A 52 -38.37 -31.79 -4.70
N PHE A 53 -37.08 -32.01 -4.44
CA PHE A 53 -36.52 -33.35 -4.33
C PHE A 53 -36.62 -33.88 -2.88
N PHE A 54 -36.66 -35.21 -2.73
CA PHE A 54 -36.58 -35.87 -1.42
C PHE A 54 -35.24 -35.60 -0.72
N ILE A 55 -35.17 -35.78 0.60
CA ILE A 55 -33.94 -35.66 1.39
C ILE A 55 -32.96 -36.76 0.94
N ILE A 56 -31.68 -36.41 0.75
CA ILE A 56 -30.66 -37.33 0.24
C ILE A 56 -30.54 -38.55 1.15
N LEU A 57 -30.51 -38.37 2.47
CA LEU A 57 -30.35 -39.45 3.44
C LEU A 57 -31.51 -40.47 3.45
N ASP A 58 -32.69 -40.10 2.94
CA ASP A 58 -33.86 -40.97 2.89
C ASP A 58 -33.88 -41.88 1.63
N ALA A 59 -32.99 -41.62 0.66
CA ALA A 59 -32.85 -42.42 -0.56
C ALA A 59 -31.93 -43.63 -0.38
N SER A 60 -32.07 -44.64 -1.24
CA SER A 60 -31.15 -45.79 -1.24
C SER A 60 -29.73 -45.38 -1.66
N SER A 61 -28.70 -46.13 -1.25
CA SER A 61 -27.29 -45.76 -1.51
C SER A 61 -26.95 -45.49 -2.98
N THR A 62 -27.67 -46.12 -3.92
CA THR A 62 -27.49 -45.91 -5.37
C THR A 62 -28.17 -44.62 -5.85
N GLU A 63 -29.38 -44.35 -5.35
CA GLU A 63 -30.16 -43.15 -5.67
C GLU A 63 -29.56 -41.90 -5.02
N GLN A 64 -28.89 -42.04 -3.87
CA GLN A 64 -28.20 -40.94 -3.18
C GLN A 64 -27.23 -40.20 -4.08
N HIS A 65 -26.43 -40.93 -4.87
CA HIS A 65 -25.45 -40.32 -5.76
C HIS A 65 -26.12 -39.58 -6.93
N GLU A 66 -27.14 -40.18 -7.54
CA GLU A 66 -27.89 -39.55 -8.63
C GLU A 66 -28.63 -38.29 -8.15
N LEU A 67 -29.26 -38.37 -6.97
CA LEU A 67 -29.98 -37.26 -6.37
C LEU A 67 -29.03 -36.12 -5.97
N PHE A 68 -27.84 -36.44 -5.47
CA PHE A 68 -26.81 -35.45 -5.20
C PHE A 68 -26.42 -34.67 -6.46
N MET A 69 -26.23 -35.37 -7.58
CA MET A 69 -25.89 -34.76 -8.87
C MET A 69 -27.04 -33.88 -9.41
N GLN A 70 -28.28 -34.36 -9.32
CA GLN A 70 -29.47 -33.58 -9.73
C GLN A 70 -29.62 -32.31 -8.88
N LYS A 71 -29.41 -32.39 -7.56
CA LYS A 71 -29.45 -31.23 -6.67
C LYS A 71 -28.36 -30.21 -6.99
N LEU A 72 -27.13 -30.65 -7.31
CA LEU A 72 -26.06 -29.75 -7.75
C LEU A 72 -26.43 -28.97 -9.01
N GLN A 73 -26.96 -29.67 -10.03
CA GLN A 73 -27.41 -29.04 -11.28
C GLN A 73 -28.55 -28.05 -11.03
N GLN A 74 -29.47 -28.39 -10.13
CA GLN A 74 -30.57 -27.52 -9.77
C GLN A 74 -30.08 -26.23 -9.06
N CYS A 75 -29.04 -26.33 -8.23
CA CYS A 75 -28.41 -25.18 -7.59
C CYS A 75 -27.68 -24.24 -8.58
N CYS A 76 -27.48 -24.64 -9.85
CA CYS A 76 -26.94 -23.76 -10.89
C CYS A 76 -27.95 -22.69 -11.38
N VAL A 77 -29.24 -22.82 -11.05
CA VAL A 77 -30.26 -21.82 -11.42
C VAL A 77 -30.03 -20.53 -10.64
N MET A 78 -29.83 -19.42 -11.36
CA MET A 78 -29.57 -18.10 -10.77
C MET A 78 -30.88 -17.35 -10.50
N PHE A 79 -30.93 -16.68 -9.35
CA PHE A 79 -32.06 -15.84 -8.95
C PHE A 79 -31.60 -14.40 -8.80
N ASP A 80 -32.46 -13.47 -9.20
CA ASP A 80 -32.25 -12.04 -8.98
C ASP A 80 -32.69 -11.68 -7.56
N PHE A 81 -31.78 -11.12 -6.76
CA PHE A 81 -32.04 -10.71 -5.38
C PHE A 81 -32.34 -9.21 -5.22
N TYR A 82 -32.17 -8.41 -6.28
CA TYR A 82 -32.58 -7.00 -6.26
C TYR A 82 -34.11 -6.86 -6.21
N ASP A 83 -34.82 -7.83 -6.80
CA ASP A 83 -36.25 -7.99 -6.59
C ASP A 83 -36.52 -8.94 -5.40
N THR A 84 -36.97 -8.37 -4.29
CA THR A 84 -37.21 -9.09 -3.04
C THR A 84 -38.49 -9.93 -3.03
N VAL A 85 -39.37 -9.79 -4.03
CA VAL A 85 -40.69 -10.41 -4.05
C VAL A 85 -40.78 -11.57 -5.04
N THR A 86 -40.03 -11.51 -6.14
CA THR A 86 -40.01 -12.59 -7.14
C THR A 86 -39.34 -13.85 -6.63
N ASP A 87 -39.88 -15.00 -7.06
CA ASP A 87 -39.32 -16.33 -6.86
C ASP A 87 -39.02 -16.72 -5.40
N LEU A 88 -39.68 -16.09 -4.40
CA LEU A 88 -39.45 -16.34 -2.96
C LEU A 88 -39.41 -17.83 -2.59
N LYS A 89 -40.37 -18.62 -3.11
CA LYS A 89 -40.44 -20.06 -2.86
C LYS A 89 -39.26 -20.82 -3.47
N SER A 90 -38.88 -20.47 -4.70
CA SER A 90 -37.74 -21.10 -5.39
C SER A 90 -36.40 -20.70 -4.75
N LYS A 91 -36.26 -19.43 -4.31
CA LYS A 91 -35.12 -18.93 -3.55
C LYS A 91 -34.96 -19.69 -2.24
N GLU A 92 -36.03 -19.88 -1.48
CA GLU A 92 -35.98 -20.65 -0.23
C GLU A 92 -35.69 -22.13 -0.47
N THR A 93 -36.23 -22.70 -1.55
CA THR A 93 -35.95 -24.09 -1.94
C THR A 93 -34.45 -24.26 -2.26
N LYS A 94 -33.86 -23.38 -3.06
CA LYS A 94 -32.41 -23.40 -3.34
C LYS A 94 -31.59 -23.25 -2.07
N ARG A 95 -31.99 -22.36 -1.15
CA ARG A 95 -31.32 -22.16 0.15
C ARG A 95 -31.32 -23.46 0.97
N ALA A 96 -32.48 -24.10 1.11
CA ALA A 96 -32.61 -25.36 1.83
C ALA A 96 -31.79 -26.50 1.18
N THR A 97 -31.82 -26.60 -0.15
CA THR A 97 -31.03 -27.59 -0.90
C THR A 97 -29.53 -27.37 -0.72
N LEU A 98 -29.04 -26.13 -0.81
CA LEU A 98 -27.63 -25.82 -0.57
C LEU A 98 -27.20 -26.17 0.86
N SER A 99 -28.03 -25.83 1.86
CA SER A 99 -27.77 -26.20 3.26
C SER A 99 -27.67 -27.71 3.44
N GLU A 100 -28.59 -28.47 2.85
CA GLU A 100 -28.55 -29.93 2.88
C GLU A 100 -27.29 -30.49 2.20
N LEU A 101 -26.86 -29.91 1.08
CA LEU A 101 -25.63 -30.32 0.38
C LEU A 101 -24.38 -30.08 1.23
N VAL A 102 -24.32 -28.96 1.97
CA VAL A 102 -23.25 -28.66 2.93
C VAL A 102 -23.19 -29.74 4.01
N ASP A 103 -24.32 -30.06 4.64
CA ASP A 103 -24.40 -31.07 5.69
C ASP A 103 -24.03 -32.48 5.16
N TYR A 104 -24.51 -32.80 3.95
CA TYR A 104 -24.28 -34.08 3.31
C TYR A 104 -22.79 -34.32 3.01
N VAL A 105 -22.09 -33.34 2.41
CA VAL A 105 -20.65 -33.43 2.12
C VAL A 105 -19.79 -33.37 3.38
N SER A 106 -20.27 -32.71 4.44
CA SER A 106 -19.52 -32.59 5.70
C SER A 106 -19.58 -33.87 6.54
N THR A 107 -20.73 -34.55 6.55
CA THR A 107 -20.99 -35.67 7.48
C THR A 107 -20.69 -37.03 6.87
N ASN A 108 -20.91 -37.19 5.56
CA ASN A 108 -20.82 -38.48 4.89
C ASN A 108 -19.46 -38.70 4.23
N ARG A 109 -18.98 -39.95 4.27
CA ARG A 109 -17.74 -40.38 3.60
C ARG A 109 -18.03 -41.06 2.27
N GLY A 110 -17.07 -41.00 1.35
CA GLY A 110 -17.18 -41.63 0.04
C GLY A 110 -18.12 -40.92 -0.94
N VAL A 111 -18.61 -39.72 -0.59
CA VAL A 111 -19.49 -38.91 -1.46
C VAL A 111 -18.76 -38.40 -2.70
N LEU A 112 -17.45 -38.11 -2.57
CA LEU A 112 -16.63 -37.47 -3.61
C LEU A 112 -16.09 -38.48 -4.63
N VAL A 113 -16.98 -39.04 -5.45
CA VAL A 113 -16.62 -39.88 -6.60
C VAL A 113 -16.20 -39.02 -7.82
N GLU A 114 -15.45 -39.60 -8.76
CA GLU A 114 -14.93 -38.87 -9.94
C GLU A 114 -15.97 -38.04 -10.72
N PRO A 115 -17.20 -38.52 -11.03
CA PRO A 115 -18.18 -37.72 -11.76
C PRO A 115 -18.73 -36.53 -10.97
N ALA A 116 -18.61 -36.51 -9.64
CA ALA A 116 -19.08 -35.38 -8.83
C ALA A 116 -18.23 -34.12 -8.98
N TYR A 117 -16.92 -34.25 -9.22
CA TYR A 117 -15.99 -33.12 -9.33
C TYR A 117 -16.38 -32.07 -10.38
N PRO A 118 -16.72 -32.43 -11.64
CA PRO A 118 -17.14 -31.45 -12.64
C PRO A 118 -18.45 -30.74 -12.26
N GLU A 119 -19.44 -31.46 -11.73
CA GLU A 119 -20.73 -30.85 -11.34
C GLU A 119 -20.58 -29.90 -10.16
N ILE A 120 -19.79 -30.28 -9.14
CA ILE A 120 -19.46 -29.42 -8.01
C ILE A 120 -18.75 -28.16 -8.50
N THR A 121 -17.73 -28.31 -9.36
CA THR A 121 -16.96 -27.16 -9.86
C THR A 121 -17.84 -26.25 -10.72
N THR A 122 -18.75 -26.81 -11.51
CA THR A 122 -19.70 -26.05 -12.33
C THR A 122 -20.69 -25.30 -11.45
N MET A 123 -21.31 -25.96 -10.46
CA MET A 123 -22.23 -25.32 -9.52
C MET A 123 -21.58 -24.16 -8.78
N VAL A 124 -20.35 -24.36 -8.28
CA VAL A 124 -19.59 -23.29 -7.63
C VAL A 124 -19.31 -22.16 -8.62
N SER A 125 -18.75 -22.45 -9.79
CA SER A 125 -18.35 -21.46 -10.79
C SER A 125 -19.52 -20.59 -11.25
N THR A 126 -20.68 -21.21 -11.53
CA THR A 126 -21.90 -20.50 -11.99
C THR A 126 -22.45 -19.55 -10.93
N ASN A 127 -22.31 -19.90 -9.64
CA ASN A 127 -22.82 -19.07 -8.56
C ASN A 127 -21.84 -17.95 -8.18
N ILE A 128 -20.53 -18.24 -8.08
CA ILE A 128 -19.56 -17.28 -7.51
C ILE A 128 -18.94 -16.34 -8.55
N PHE A 129 -18.65 -16.84 -9.76
CA PHE A 129 -17.91 -16.05 -10.75
C PHE A 129 -18.85 -15.11 -11.48
N ARG A 130 -18.74 -13.83 -11.13
CA ARG A 130 -19.49 -12.73 -11.71
C ARG A 130 -18.59 -11.52 -11.88
N THR A 131 -19.03 -10.58 -12.70
CA THR A 131 -18.40 -9.27 -12.73
C THR A 131 -18.90 -8.49 -11.53
N LEU A 132 -17.98 -7.93 -10.74
CA LEU A 132 -18.34 -7.10 -9.61
C LEU A 132 -19.05 -5.83 -10.10
N PRO A 133 -20.10 -5.37 -9.39
CA PRO A 133 -20.75 -4.12 -9.73
C PRO A 133 -19.75 -2.95 -9.69
N PRO A 134 -19.93 -1.92 -10.53
CA PRO A 134 -19.08 -0.73 -10.45
C PRO A 134 -19.26 -0.08 -9.06
N SER A 135 -18.17 0.39 -8.47
CA SER A 135 -18.26 1.13 -7.21
C SER A 135 -19.10 2.39 -7.41
N GLU A 136 -20.12 2.58 -6.57
CA GLU A 136 -21.07 3.68 -6.69
C GLU A 136 -20.49 5.02 -6.21
N ASN A 137 -19.43 4.99 -5.39
CA ASN A 137 -18.83 6.18 -4.79
C ASN A 137 -17.34 6.36 -5.19
N PRO A 138 -17.02 7.30 -6.09
CA PRO A 138 -15.64 7.59 -6.49
C PRO A 138 -14.75 8.17 -5.39
N ASP A 139 -15.36 8.79 -4.37
CA ASP A 139 -14.69 9.39 -3.21
C ASP A 139 -14.83 8.50 -1.96
N PHE A 140 -15.10 7.20 -2.15
CA PHE A 140 -15.27 6.25 -1.06
C PHE A 140 -14.03 6.23 -0.16
N ASP A 141 -14.24 6.53 1.13
CA ASP A 141 -13.22 6.36 2.15
C ASP A 141 -13.41 4.98 2.80
N PRO A 142 -12.51 4.02 2.55
CA PRO A 142 -12.64 2.68 3.12
C PRO A 142 -12.55 2.65 4.66
N GLU A 143 -12.10 3.72 5.31
CA GLU A 143 -12.08 3.83 6.77
C GLU A 143 -13.40 4.37 7.36
N GLU A 144 -14.13 5.21 6.62
CA GLU A 144 -15.31 5.92 7.12
C GLU A 144 -16.64 5.41 6.55
N ASP A 145 -16.63 4.91 5.32
CA ASP A 145 -17.86 4.56 4.59
C ASP A 145 -18.29 3.10 4.83
N GLU A 146 -19.62 2.88 4.87
CA GLU A 146 -20.19 1.54 4.98
C GLU A 146 -20.02 0.76 3.66
N PRO A 147 -19.52 -0.49 3.70
CA PRO A 147 -19.32 -1.28 2.49
C PRO A 147 -20.66 -1.75 1.90
N THR A 148 -20.74 -1.78 0.58
CA THR A 148 -21.89 -2.35 -0.12
C THR A 148 -21.95 -3.86 0.12
N LEU A 149 -23.06 -4.32 0.70
CA LEU A 149 -23.29 -5.74 0.97
C LEU A 149 -23.90 -6.45 -0.24
N GLU A 150 -23.45 -7.68 -0.51
CA GLU A 150 -23.98 -8.48 -1.61
C GLU A 150 -25.42 -8.94 -1.33
N ALA A 151 -26.36 -8.61 -2.22
CA ALA A 151 -27.78 -8.93 -2.05
C ALA A 151 -28.06 -10.44 -2.12
N SER A 152 -27.30 -11.18 -2.93
CA SER A 152 -27.41 -12.64 -3.08
C SER A 152 -26.70 -13.44 -1.98
N TRP A 153 -26.21 -12.76 -0.93
CA TRP A 153 -25.45 -13.36 0.17
C TRP A 153 -26.08 -14.62 0.79
N PRO A 154 -27.41 -14.72 1.02
CA PRO A 154 -28.00 -15.93 1.61
C PRO A 154 -27.77 -17.22 0.81
N HIS A 155 -27.58 -17.12 -0.52
CA HIS A 155 -27.19 -18.26 -1.36
C HIS A 155 -25.68 -18.37 -1.48
N MET A 156 -25.00 -17.25 -1.75
CA MET A 156 -23.54 -17.19 -1.93
C MET A 156 -22.76 -17.73 -0.72
N GLN A 157 -23.20 -17.38 0.49
CA GLN A 157 -22.60 -17.89 1.73
C GLN A 157 -22.58 -19.43 1.75
N LEU A 158 -23.71 -20.07 1.41
CA LEU A 158 -23.81 -21.53 1.42
C LEU A 158 -22.98 -22.17 0.30
N VAL A 159 -22.83 -21.51 -0.85
CA VAL A 159 -21.96 -21.98 -1.94
C VAL A 159 -20.50 -21.92 -1.52
N TYR A 160 -20.05 -20.83 -0.90
CA TYR A 160 -18.68 -20.73 -0.38
C TYR A 160 -18.42 -21.74 0.74
N GLU A 161 -19.37 -21.90 1.65
CA GLU A 161 -19.29 -22.90 2.72
C GLU A 161 -19.21 -24.32 2.15
N PHE A 162 -20.08 -24.66 1.20
CA PHE A 162 -20.05 -25.94 0.49
C PHE A 162 -18.71 -26.18 -0.17
N PHE A 163 -18.18 -25.18 -0.89
CA PHE A 163 -16.90 -25.31 -1.58
C PHE A 163 -15.73 -25.50 -0.60
N LEU A 164 -15.76 -24.78 0.53
CA LEU A 164 -14.76 -24.94 1.58
C LEU A 164 -14.82 -26.34 2.20
N ARG A 165 -16.02 -26.85 2.53
CA ARG A 165 -16.20 -28.22 3.03
C ARG A 165 -15.74 -29.26 2.01
N PHE A 166 -16.03 -29.07 0.72
CA PHE A 166 -15.55 -29.92 -0.36
C PHE A 166 -14.02 -29.96 -0.42
N LEU A 167 -13.34 -28.81 -0.33
CA LEU A 167 -11.89 -28.73 -0.33
C LEU A 167 -11.26 -29.31 0.94
N GLU A 168 -11.91 -29.19 2.09
CA GLU A 168 -11.43 -29.69 3.40
C GLU A 168 -11.76 -31.16 3.64
N ASN A 169 -12.67 -31.75 2.87
CA ASN A 169 -13.09 -33.14 3.02
C ASN A 169 -11.85 -34.08 2.93
N PRO A 170 -11.69 -35.04 3.87
CA PRO A 170 -10.56 -35.97 3.86
C PRO A 170 -10.49 -36.86 2.60
N ASP A 171 -11.62 -37.14 1.95
CA ASP A 171 -11.71 -37.98 0.76
C ASP A 171 -11.41 -37.18 -0.53
N PHE A 172 -11.13 -35.87 -0.42
CA PHE A 172 -10.80 -35.01 -1.55
C PHE A 172 -9.48 -35.43 -2.24
N GLN A 173 -9.53 -35.58 -3.56
CA GLN A 173 -8.40 -36.00 -4.39
C GLN A 173 -7.90 -34.87 -5.31
N PRO A 174 -6.77 -34.21 -4.97
CA PRO A 174 -6.21 -33.13 -5.80
C PRO A 174 -5.85 -33.56 -7.23
N SER A 175 -5.51 -34.84 -7.44
CA SER A 175 -5.17 -35.41 -8.75
C SER A 175 -6.33 -35.40 -9.73
N THR A 176 -7.56 -35.51 -9.24
CA THR A 176 -8.80 -35.51 -10.03
C THR A 176 -9.29 -34.08 -10.19
N ALA A 177 -9.32 -33.31 -9.09
CA ALA A 177 -9.78 -31.92 -9.07
C ALA A 177 -8.96 -30.97 -9.97
N LYS A 178 -7.65 -31.21 -10.17
CA LYS A 178 -6.78 -30.34 -10.98
C LYS A 178 -7.20 -30.22 -12.45
N ARG A 179 -8.09 -31.08 -12.94
CA ARG A 179 -8.65 -31.01 -14.31
C ARG A 179 -9.69 -29.90 -14.44
N TYR A 180 -10.29 -29.49 -13.33
CA TYR A 180 -11.38 -28.52 -13.26
C TYR A 180 -10.98 -27.24 -12.52
N ILE A 181 -10.12 -27.36 -11.49
CA ILE A 181 -9.49 -26.23 -10.81
C ILE A 181 -8.16 -25.93 -11.50
N ASP A 182 -8.21 -25.13 -12.55
CA ASP A 182 -7.08 -24.75 -13.38
C ASP A 182 -6.64 -23.28 -13.15
N GLN A 183 -5.76 -22.77 -14.01
CA GLN A 183 -5.29 -21.38 -13.94
C GLN A 183 -6.41 -20.37 -14.20
N LYS A 184 -7.40 -20.71 -15.05
CA LYS A 184 -8.54 -19.83 -15.34
C LYS A 184 -9.43 -19.72 -14.12
N PHE A 185 -9.75 -20.84 -13.48
CA PHE A 185 -10.52 -20.87 -12.22
C PHE A 185 -9.86 -19.99 -11.14
N VAL A 186 -8.54 -20.13 -10.96
CA VAL A 186 -7.80 -19.31 -9.99
C VAL A 186 -7.81 -17.83 -10.34
N LEU A 187 -7.72 -17.49 -11.63
CA LEU A 187 -7.77 -16.09 -12.06
C LEU A 187 -9.13 -15.45 -11.74
N GLN A 188 -10.23 -16.13 -12.09
CA GLN A 188 -11.58 -15.65 -11.78
C GLN A 188 -11.82 -15.55 -10.27
N LEU A 189 -11.28 -16.49 -9.48
CA LEU A 189 -11.34 -16.41 -8.02
C LEU A 189 -10.55 -15.22 -7.46
N LEU A 190 -9.41 -14.88 -8.06
CA LEU A 190 -8.60 -13.74 -7.64
C LEU A 190 -9.26 -12.39 -7.96
N GLU A 191 -10.03 -12.30 -9.04
CA GLU A 191 -10.80 -11.09 -9.41
C GLU A 191 -11.87 -10.76 -8.35
N LEU A 192 -12.43 -11.77 -7.68
CA LEU A 192 -13.44 -11.57 -6.63
C LEU A 192 -12.89 -10.98 -5.32
N PHE A 193 -11.57 -10.92 -5.12
CA PHE A 193 -10.99 -10.22 -3.96
C PHE A 193 -11.27 -8.72 -3.97
N ASP A 194 -11.66 -8.15 -5.12
CA ASP A 194 -12.05 -6.74 -5.21
C ASP A 194 -13.49 -6.48 -4.75
N SER A 195 -14.21 -7.52 -4.28
CA SER A 195 -15.57 -7.38 -3.73
C SER A 195 -15.58 -6.40 -2.55
N GLU A 196 -16.55 -5.48 -2.52
CA GLU A 196 -16.73 -4.54 -1.42
C GLU A 196 -17.17 -5.24 -0.12
N ASP A 197 -17.83 -6.41 -0.23
CA ASP A 197 -18.32 -7.17 0.91
C ASP A 197 -17.18 -7.92 1.64
N PRO A 198 -16.82 -7.52 2.89
CA PRO A 198 -15.74 -8.17 3.63
C PRO A 198 -16.01 -9.65 3.92
N ARG A 199 -17.29 -10.05 4.00
CA ARG A 199 -17.66 -11.45 4.26
C ARG A 199 -17.26 -12.33 3.08
N GLU A 200 -17.47 -11.85 1.87
CA GLU A 200 -17.07 -12.56 0.65
C GLU A 200 -15.54 -12.69 0.58
N ARG A 201 -14.79 -11.61 0.84
CA ARG A 201 -13.32 -11.63 0.86
C ARG A 201 -12.76 -12.64 1.86
N GLU A 202 -13.36 -12.76 3.05
CA GLU A 202 -12.92 -13.72 4.07
C GLU A 202 -13.06 -15.19 3.62
N PHE A 203 -14.15 -15.53 2.92
CA PHE A 203 -14.32 -16.87 2.35
C PHE A 203 -13.32 -17.12 1.22
N ILE A 204 -13.17 -16.17 0.29
CA ILE A 204 -12.24 -16.28 -0.83
C ILE A 204 -10.81 -16.42 -0.31
N LYS A 205 -10.43 -15.68 0.74
CA LYS A 205 -9.14 -15.79 1.43
C LYS A 205 -8.86 -17.23 1.85
N THR A 206 -9.81 -17.82 2.57
CA THR A 206 -9.70 -19.17 3.09
C THR A 206 -9.66 -20.20 1.96
N VAL A 207 -10.53 -20.08 0.95
CA VAL A 207 -10.59 -20.95 -0.23
C VAL A 207 -9.28 -20.91 -1.01
N LEU A 208 -8.76 -19.71 -1.32
CA LEU A 208 -7.51 -19.55 -2.06
C LEU A 208 -6.33 -20.15 -1.28
N HIS A 209 -6.28 -19.96 0.04
CA HIS A 209 -5.25 -20.56 0.87
C HIS A 209 -5.29 -22.10 0.83
N ARG A 210 -6.49 -22.72 0.91
CA ARG A 210 -6.66 -24.17 0.76
C ARG A 210 -6.23 -24.66 -0.62
N ILE A 211 -6.60 -23.96 -1.69
CA ILE A 211 -6.18 -24.28 -3.06
C ILE A 211 -4.65 -24.21 -3.18
N TYR A 212 -4.02 -23.14 -2.68
CA TYR A 212 -2.57 -22.98 -2.70
C TYR A 212 -1.85 -24.11 -1.95
N GLY A 213 -2.40 -24.53 -0.80
CA GLY A 213 -1.90 -25.63 0.00
C GLY A 213 -1.92 -26.96 -0.75
N LYS A 214 -3.08 -27.33 -1.31
CA LYS A 214 -3.34 -28.64 -1.95
C LYS A 214 -2.79 -28.78 -3.37
N PHE A 215 -2.75 -27.70 -4.14
CA PHE A 215 -2.34 -27.74 -5.55
C PHE A 215 -0.93 -27.18 -5.77
N LEU A 216 0.09 -28.03 -5.61
CA LEU A 216 1.50 -27.65 -5.79
C LEU A 216 1.78 -27.01 -7.17
N GLY A 217 1.12 -27.49 -8.22
CA GLY A 217 1.29 -26.98 -9.59
C GLY A 217 0.74 -25.57 -9.83
N LEU A 218 -0.18 -25.09 -8.98
CA LEU A 218 -0.76 -23.75 -9.11
C LEU A 218 0.00 -22.69 -8.30
N ARG A 219 0.88 -23.09 -7.37
CA ARG A 219 1.56 -22.16 -6.45
C ARG A 219 2.33 -21.04 -7.15
N ALA A 220 3.08 -21.37 -8.20
CA ALA A 220 3.85 -20.37 -8.94
C ALA A 220 2.92 -19.40 -9.69
N PHE A 221 1.80 -19.90 -10.21
CA PHE A 221 0.80 -19.07 -10.89
C PHE A 221 0.10 -18.13 -9.90
N VAL A 222 -0.37 -18.64 -8.75
CA VAL A 222 -1.00 -17.82 -7.70
C VAL A 222 -0.09 -16.69 -7.25
N ARG A 223 1.17 -16.98 -6.89
CA ARG A 223 2.13 -15.93 -6.49
C ARG A 223 2.34 -14.90 -7.60
N LYS A 224 2.45 -15.34 -8.85
CA LYS A 224 2.61 -14.42 -9.98
C LYS A 224 1.40 -13.51 -10.18
N GLN A 225 0.18 -14.02 -10.03
CA GLN A 225 -1.03 -13.21 -10.19
C GLN A 225 -1.22 -12.23 -9.03
N ILE A 226 -0.98 -12.65 -7.78
CA ILE A 226 -0.98 -11.74 -6.63
C ILE A 226 0.06 -10.61 -6.83
N ASN A 227 1.26 -10.93 -7.34
CA ASN A 227 2.24 -9.90 -7.68
C ASN A 227 1.73 -8.91 -8.73
N ASN A 228 1.03 -9.38 -9.77
CA ASN A 228 0.47 -8.51 -10.79
C ASN A 228 -0.61 -7.58 -10.21
N ILE A 229 -1.46 -8.12 -9.32
CA ILE A 229 -2.48 -7.33 -8.60
C ILE A 229 -1.82 -6.23 -7.78
N PHE A 230 -0.80 -6.56 -6.98
CA PHE A 230 -0.09 -5.56 -6.19
C PHE A 230 0.66 -4.54 -7.05
N LEU A 231 1.28 -4.95 -8.15
CA LEU A 231 1.91 -4.00 -9.07
C LEU A 231 0.90 -3.01 -9.67
N ARG A 232 -0.27 -3.51 -10.09
CA ARG A 232 -1.36 -2.66 -10.59
C ARG A 232 -1.88 -1.72 -9.51
N TYR A 233 -2.05 -2.22 -8.29
CA TYR A 233 -2.45 -1.42 -7.15
C TYR A 233 -1.44 -0.30 -6.85
N ILE A 234 -0.15 -0.62 -6.75
CA ILE A 234 0.91 0.36 -6.39
C ILE A 234 1.11 1.42 -7.48
N TYR A 235 1.09 1.03 -8.77
CA TYR A 235 1.57 1.89 -9.86
C TYR A 235 0.48 2.40 -10.81
N GLU A 236 -0.72 1.83 -10.80
CA GLU A 236 -1.76 2.17 -11.79
C GLU A 236 -3.04 2.71 -11.15
N THR A 237 -3.70 1.92 -10.30
CA THR A 237 -5.07 2.24 -9.85
C THR A 237 -5.14 2.85 -8.46
N GLU A 238 -4.21 2.52 -7.55
CA GLU A 238 -4.31 2.80 -6.11
C GLU A 238 -5.62 2.31 -5.45
N HIS A 239 -6.37 1.46 -6.14
CA HIS A 239 -7.66 0.93 -5.71
C HIS A 239 -7.68 -0.58 -5.91
N PHE A 240 -7.92 -1.29 -4.81
CA PHE A 240 -8.18 -2.72 -4.71
C PHE A 240 -8.61 -3.05 -3.27
N ASN A 241 -9.78 -3.66 -3.07
CA ASN A 241 -10.33 -3.86 -1.72
C ASN A 241 -9.64 -4.98 -0.93
N GLY A 242 -9.19 -6.04 -1.60
CA GLY A 242 -8.68 -7.25 -0.96
C GLY A 242 -7.18 -7.29 -0.63
N VAL A 243 -6.51 -6.14 -0.47
CA VAL A 243 -5.05 -6.11 -0.23
C VAL A 243 -4.70 -6.81 1.09
N ALA A 244 -5.44 -6.54 2.17
CA ALA A 244 -5.20 -7.10 3.49
C ALA A 244 -5.30 -8.63 3.47
N GLU A 245 -6.36 -9.17 2.90
CA GLU A 245 -6.64 -10.60 2.85
C GLU A 245 -5.59 -11.34 2.00
N LEU A 246 -5.14 -10.76 0.88
CA LEU A 246 -4.05 -11.32 0.09
C LEU A 246 -2.72 -11.32 0.86
N LEU A 247 -2.44 -10.28 1.65
CA LEU A 247 -1.26 -10.23 2.51
C LEU A 247 -1.30 -11.27 3.63
N GLU A 248 -2.46 -11.56 4.23
CA GLU A 248 -2.57 -12.64 5.23
C GLU A 248 -2.21 -14.00 4.66
N ILE A 249 -2.70 -14.31 3.45
CA ILE A 249 -2.35 -15.54 2.75
C ILE A 249 -0.84 -15.57 2.49
N LEU A 250 -0.29 -14.46 2.01
CA LEU A 250 1.14 -14.35 1.74
C LEU A 250 1.99 -14.51 3.01
N GLY A 251 1.57 -13.97 4.14
CA GLY A 251 2.25 -14.15 5.43
C GLY A 251 2.38 -15.63 5.79
N SER A 252 1.30 -16.40 5.63
CA SER A 252 1.32 -17.86 5.82
C SER A 252 2.24 -18.57 4.80
N ILE A 253 2.21 -18.13 3.54
CA ILE A 253 3.07 -18.67 2.48
C ILE A 253 4.56 -18.40 2.77
N ILE A 254 4.90 -17.20 3.22
CA ILE A 254 6.27 -16.77 3.54
C ILE A 254 6.81 -17.59 4.71
N ASN A 255 5.99 -17.80 5.75
CA ASN A 255 6.35 -18.66 6.87
C ASN A 255 6.73 -20.08 6.40
N GLY A 256 6.03 -20.59 5.37
CA GLY A 256 6.29 -21.90 4.76
C GLY A 256 7.49 -21.95 3.80
N PHE A 257 8.25 -20.87 3.59
CA PHE A 257 9.40 -20.89 2.68
C PHE A 257 10.54 -21.77 3.22
N ALA A 258 11.09 -22.59 2.31
CA ALA A 258 12.29 -23.37 2.55
C ALA A 258 13.53 -22.47 2.57
N LEU A 259 14.49 -22.81 3.43
CA LEU A 259 15.81 -22.17 3.48
C LEU A 259 16.82 -22.97 2.64
N PRO A 260 17.76 -22.31 1.94
CA PRO A 260 17.91 -20.86 1.84
C PRO A 260 16.81 -20.20 0.98
N LEU A 261 16.46 -18.95 1.29
CA LEU A 261 15.48 -18.19 0.52
C LEU A 261 15.89 -18.06 -0.95
N LYS A 262 14.95 -18.34 -1.85
CA LYS A 262 15.16 -18.18 -3.28
C LYS A 262 15.27 -16.71 -3.67
N ALA A 263 16.04 -16.41 -4.71
CA ALA A 263 16.20 -15.07 -5.26
C ALA A 263 14.85 -14.43 -5.66
N GLU A 264 13.90 -15.22 -6.17
CA GLU A 264 12.55 -14.73 -6.51
C GLU A 264 11.79 -14.20 -5.29
N HIS A 265 11.97 -14.80 -4.10
CA HIS A 265 11.31 -14.35 -2.87
C HIS A 265 11.95 -13.06 -2.34
N LYS A 266 13.28 -12.95 -2.44
CA LYS A 266 13.99 -11.69 -2.09
C LYS A 266 13.58 -10.54 -3.01
N GLN A 267 13.40 -10.81 -4.30
CA GLN A 267 12.88 -9.83 -5.25
C GLN A 267 11.43 -9.44 -4.93
N PHE A 268 10.60 -10.40 -4.52
CA PHE A 268 9.22 -10.13 -4.11
C PHE A 268 9.16 -9.14 -2.92
N LEU A 269 9.94 -9.37 -1.85
CA LEU A 269 10.06 -8.41 -0.75
C LEU A 269 10.45 -7.02 -1.27
N MET A 270 11.54 -6.94 -2.02
CA MET A 270 12.14 -5.69 -2.47
C MET A 270 11.33 -4.89 -3.50
N LYS A 271 10.57 -5.56 -4.35
CA LYS A 271 9.86 -4.94 -5.49
C LYS A 271 8.38 -4.80 -5.28
N ILE A 272 7.81 -5.52 -4.30
CA ILE A 272 6.36 -5.55 -4.06
C ILE A 272 6.04 -5.11 -2.64
N LEU A 273 6.51 -5.85 -1.62
CA LEU A 273 6.16 -5.55 -0.22
C LEU A 273 6.68 -4.18 0.23
N ILE A 274 7.96 -3.86 -0.06
CA ILE A 274 8.51 -2.54 0.33
C ILE A 274 7.77 -1.38 -0.35
N PRO A 275 7.57 -1.36 -1.69
CA PRO A 275 6.78 -0.30 -2.31
C PRO A 275 5.32 -0.24 -1.86
N LEU A 276 4.72 -1.32 -1.35
CA LEU A 276 3.34 -1.30 -0.86
C LEU A 276 3.14 -0.33 0.32
N HIS A 277 4.21 -0.01 1.06
CA HIS A 277 4.22 0.99 2.13
C HIS A 277 4.01 2.43 1.65
N THR A 278 4.14 2.69 0.35
CA THR A 278 3.91 4.04 -0.20
C THR A 278 2.47 4.27 -0.62
N ALA A 279 1.61 3.26 -0.52
CA ALA A 279 0.20 3.37 -0.89
C ALA A 279 -0.57 4.22 0.12
N LYS A 280 -1.56 4.99 -0.35
CA LYS A 280 -2.38 5.87 0.50
C LYS A 280 -3.22 5.11 1.51
N GLY A 281 -3.79 3.97 1.12
CA GLY A 281 -4.61 3.10 1.98
C GLY A 281 -3.82 2.18 2.91
N LEU A 282 -2.55 2.52 3.22
CA LEU A 282 -1.67 1.66 4.03
C LEU A 282 -2.28 1.27 5.37
N ALA A 283 -3.01 2.18 6.02
CA ALA A 283 -3.61 1.95 7.33
C ALA A 283 -4.55 0.73 7.37
N LEU A 284 -5.23 0.41 6.26
CA LEU A 284 -6.15 -0.73 6.15
C LEU A 284 -5.47 -2.10 6.20
N PHE A 285 -4.20 -2.17 5.78
CA PHE A 285 -3.47 -3.44 5.63
C PHE A 285 -2.06 -3.42 6.24
N HIS A 286 -1.73 -2.37 7.00
CA HIS A 286 -0.40 -2.17 7.59
C HIS A 286 0.00 -3.36 8.47
N ALA A 287 -0.88 -3.84 9.34
CA ALA A 287 -0.57 -4.96 10.24
C ALA A 287 -0.22 -6.24 9.47
N GLN A 288 -0.94 -6.54 8.40
CA GLN A 288 -0.70 -7.71 7.55
C GLN A 288 0.59 -7.57 6.75
N LEU A 289 0.92 -6.35 6.30
CA LEU A 289 2.16 -6.05 5.60
C LEU A 289 3.38 -6.18 6.51
N ALA A 290 3.30 -5.60 7.72
CA ALA A 290 4.32 -5.69 8.75
C ALA A 290 4.59 -7.15 9.12
N TYR A 291 3.54 -7.94 9.33
CA TYR A 291 3.68 -9.37 9.55
C TYR A 291 4.45 -10.05 8.41
N CYS A 292 4.13 -9.78 7.15
CA CYS A 292 4.87 -10.35 6.01
C CYS A 292 6.35 -9.98 6.01
N VAL A 293 6.66 -8.72 6.34
CA VAL A 293 8.03 -8.20 6.43
C VAL A 293 8.82 -8.89 7.55
N VAL A 294 8.26 -8.95 8.76
CA VAL A 294 8.88 -9.59 9.92
C VAL A 294 9.18 -11.06 9.62
N GLN A 295 8.23 -11.78 9.02
CA GLN A 295 8.41 -13.18 8.60
C GLN A 295 9.58 -13.36 7.61
N PHE A 296 9.85 -12.38 6.75
CA PHE A 296 11.01 -12.42 5.86
C PHE A 296 12.33 -12.23 6.63
N ILE A 297 12.35 -11.32 7.60
CA ILE A 297 13.52 -10.99 8.41
C ILE A 297 13.88 -12.16 9.33
N GLU A 298 12.89 -12.81 9.96
CA GLU A 298 13.10 -14.01 10.76
C GLU A 298 13.75 -15.15 9.95
N LYS A 299 13.39 -15.27 8.66
CA LYS A 299 13.95 -16.30 7.77
C LYS A 299 15.36 -15.97 7.28
N ASP A 300 15.68 -14.69 7.10
CA ASP A 300 17.00 -14.22 6.66
C ASP A 300 17.31 -12.83 7.25
N PRO A 301 18.00 -12.78 8.42
CA PRO A 301 18.33 -11.53 9.10
C PRO A 301 19.23 -10.58 8.30
N THR A 302 19.79 -11.02 7.17
CA THR A 302 20.58 -10.13 6.30
C THR A 302 19.72 -9.12 5.53
N LEU A 303 18.40 -9.32 5.49
CA LEU A 303 17.45 -8.46 4.76
C LEU A 303 17.06 -7.18 5.53
N THR A 304 17.40 -7.07 6.82
CA THR A 304 16.97 -5.97 7.69
C THR A 304 17.46 -4.59 7.25
N GLU A 305 18.60 -4.50 6.55
CA GLU A 305 19.16 -3.22 6.09
C GLU A 305 18.22 -2.44 5.15
N VAL A 306 17.23 -3.11 4.54
CA VAL A 306 16.49 -2.55 3.40
C VAL A 306 15.05 -2.13 3.75
N VAL A 307 14.57 -2.44 4.94
CA VAL A 307 13.12 -2.45 5.26
C VAL A 307 12.67 -1.36 6.25
N MET A 308 13.53 -0.40 6.60
CA MET A 308 13.20 0.52 7.69
C MET A 308 12.12 1.56 7.31
N LEU A 309 10.88 1.34 7.75
CA LEU A 309 9.81 2.33 7.81
C LEU A 309 9.29 2.44 9.26
N LEU A 310 9.08 3.67 9.74
CA LEU A 310 8.84 3.99 11.16
C LEU A 310 7.69 3.22 11.85
N GLY A 311 6.68 2.77 11.09
CA GLY A 311 5.56 1.98 11.63
C GLY A 311 5.95 0.58 12.09
N GLU A 312 7.00 0.00 11.49
CA GLU A 312 7.41 -1.40 11.69
C GLU A 312 8.76 -1.52 12.42
N ILE A 313 9.44 -0.40 12.69
CA ILE A 313 10.78 -0.41 13.28
C ILE A 313 10.80 -1.11 14.63
N GLU A 314 9.76 -0.96 15.47
CA GLU A 314 9.72 -1.66 16.76
C GLU A 314 9.67 -3.18 16.58
N GLU A 315 8.73 -3.68 15.77
CA GLU A 315 8.58 -5.12 15.50
C GLU A 315 9.85 -5.70 14.85
N ILE A 316 10.47 -4.95 13.94
CA ILE A 316 11.74 -5.33 13.31
C ILE A 316 12.89 -5.34 14.32
N LEU A 317 12.95 -4.34 15.21
CA LEU A 317 13.98 -4.26 16.24
C LEU A 317 13.82 -5.34 17.30
N ASP A 318 12.61 -5.85 17.57
CA ASP A 318 12.41 -6.95 18.53
C ASP A 318 13.03 -8.27 18.06
N VAL A 319 13.16 -8.48 16.75
CA VAL A 319 13.74 -9.70 16.16
C VAL A 319 15.15 -9.51 15.61
N ILE A 320 15.72 -8.30 15.66
CA ILE A 320 17.01 -8.01 15.04
C ILE A 320 18.17 -8.61 15.83
N GLU A 321 19.13 -9.24 15.16
CA GLU A 321 20.36 -9.66 15.82
C GLU A 321 21.29 -8.45 16.11
N PRO A 322 22.03 -8.42 17.25
CA PRO A 322 22.93 -7.33 17.59
C PRO A 322 24.02 -7.06 16.53
N THR A 323 24.43 -8.09 15.79
CA THR A 323 25.42 -7.95 14.71
C THR A 323 24.87 -7.21 13.49
N GLN A 324 23.60 -7.42 13.16
CA GLN A 324 22.92 -6.69 12.07
C GLN A 324 22.57 -5.28 12.51
N PHE A 325 22.12 -5.11 13.76
CA PHE A 325 21.83 -3.80 14.34
C PHE A 325 23.01 -2.82 14.19
N LYS A 326 24.24 -3.29 14.41
CA LYS A 326 25.45 -2.47 14.28
C LYS A 326 25.65 -1.83 12.91
N LYS A 327 25.10 -2.43 11.85
CA LYS A 327 25.22 -1.91 10.48
C LYS A 327 24.19 -0.81 10.19
N ILE A 328 23.02 -0.88 10.83
CA ILE A 328 21.90 0.04 10.59
C ILE A 328 21.74 1.12 11.67
N GLN A 329 22.37 0.97 12.83
CA GLN A 329 22.18 1.85 13.99
C GLN A 329 22.33 3.35 13.67
N GLU A 330 23.33 3.74 12.86
CA GLU A 330 23.60 5.15 12.58
C GLU A 330 22.51 5.77 11.68
N PRO A 331 22.16 5.20 10.50
CA PRO A 331 21.06 5.73 9.69
C PRO A 331 19.70 5.62 10.39
N LEU A 332 19.46 4.55 11.15
CA LEU A 332 18.23 4.35 11.92
C LEU A 332 18.04 5.46 12.96
N PHE A 333 19.01 5.65 13.86
CA PHE A 333 18.89 6.65 14.91
C PHE A 333 18.94 8.09 14.38
N LYS A 334 19.58 8.35 13.22
CA LYS A 334 19.43 9.65 12.54
C LYS A 334 17.98 9.91 12.14
N GLN A 335 17.24 8.89 11.71
CA GLN A 335 15.82 9.03 11.37
C GLN A 335 14.96 9.13 12.63
N ILE A 336 15.18 8.30 13.65
CA ILE A 336 14.47 8.40 14.94
C ILE A 336 14.67 9.79 15.55
N SER A 337 15.90 10.33 15.52
CA SER A 337 16.24 11.68 15.98
C SER A 337 15.36 12.76 15.32
N LYS A 338 15.09 12.64 14.02
CA LYS A 338 14.19 13.56 13.31
C LYS A 338 12.72 13.37 13.71
N CYS A 339 12.30 12.13 13.96
CA CYS A 339 10.92 11.82 14.34
C CYS A 339 10.59 12.34 15.73
N VAL A 340 11.52 12.19 16.67
CA VAL A 340 11.43 12.78 18.01
C VAL A 340 11.36 14.31 17.90
N ALA A 341 12.13 14.91 17.00
CA ALA A 341 12.09 16.35 16.70
C ALA A 341 10.90 16.82 15.86
N SER A 342 9.96 15.94 15.52
CA SER A 342 8.76 16.31 14.77
C SER A 342 7.88 17.23 15.60
N PRO A 343 7.31 18.30 15.01
CA PRO A 343 6.32 19.13 15.69
C PRO A 343 4.99 18.39 15.91
N HIS A 344 4.77 17.27 15.20
CA HIS A 344 3.56 16.46 15.30
C HIS A 344 3.64 15.51 16.49
N PHE A 345 2.78 15.73 17.49
CA PHE A 345 2.89 15.04 18.78
C PHE A 345 2.82 13.51 18.67
N GLN A 346 1.94 12.95 17.83
CA GLN A 346 1.83 11.48 17.68
C GLN A 346 3.11 10.84 17.12
N VAL A 347 3.84 11.55 16.24
CA VAL A 347 5.09 11.05 15.66
C VAL A 347 6.21 11.09 16.69
N ALA A 348 6.31 12.20 17.42
CA ALA A 348 7.29 12.34 18.49
C ALA A 348 7.04 11.35 19.63
N GLU A 349 5.79 11.22 20.07
CA GLU A 349 5.37 10.28 21.11
C GLU A 349 5.69 8.84 20.72
N ARG A 350 5.28 8.40 19.52
CA ARG A 350 5.54 7.04 19.04
C ARG A 350 7.03 6.72 18.99
N ALA A 351 7.86 7.67 18.53
CA ALA A 351 9.31 7.50 18.48
C ALA A 351 9.95 7.43 19.88
N LEU A 352 9.44 8.19 20.85
CA LEU A 352 9.93 8.18 22.24
C LEU A 352 9.54 6.89 22.97
N TYR A 353 8.45 6.22 22.58
CA TYR A 353 8.04 4.95 23.18
C TYR A 353 9.02 3.79 22.92
N TYR A 354 9.93 3.90 21.96
CA TYR A 354 10.99 2.88 21.77
C TYR A 354 11.89 2.70 23.00
N TRP A 355 11.98 3.69 23.89
CA TRP A 355 12.74 3.57 25.15
C TRP A 355 12.02 2.75 26.23
N ASN A 356 10.74 2.42 26.04
CA ASN A 356 10.00 1.54 26.95
C ASN A 356 10.23 0.06 26.64
N ASN A 357 10.77 -0.25 25.46
CA ASN A 357 11.06 -1.63 25.05
C ASN A 357 12.43 -2.06 25.61
N GLU A 358 12.43 -3.10 26.45
CA GLU A 358 13.64 -3.58 27.13
C GLU A 358 14.71 -4.07 26.15
N TYR A 359 14.32 -4.71 25.04
CA TYR A 359 15.27 -5.23 24.06
C TYR A 359 15.94 -4.09 23.30
N ILE A 360 15.17 -3.12 22.81
CA ILE A 360 15.71 -1.91 22.15
C ILE A 360 16.65 -1.17 23.10
N LEU A 361 16.26 -1.03 24.38
CA LEU A 361 17.08 -0.36 25.38
C LEU A 361 18.44 -1.07 25.58
N SER A 362 18.46 -2.40 25.61
CA SER A 362 19.69 -3.20 25.70
C SER A 362 20.62 -2.98 24.49
N LEU A 363 20.06 -2.92 23.27
CA LEU A 363 20.82 -2.63 22.05
C LEU A 363 21.41 -1.22 22.05
N ILE A 364 20.66 -0.25 22.59
CA ILE A 364 21.13 1.13 22.76
C ILE A 364 22.29 1.18 23.76
N GLU A 365 22.18 0.48 24.88
CA GLU A 365 23.22 0.45 25.93
C GLU A 365 24.55 -0.09 25.38
N GLU A 366 24.52 -1.21 24.65
CA GLU A 366 25.72 -1.81 24.04
C GLU A 366 26.40 -0.92 22.99
N ASN A 367 25.65 -0.02 22.36
CA ASN A 367 26.12 0.81 21.24
C ASN A 367 26.06 2.32 21.56
N ASN A 368 25.99 2.67 22.84
CA ASN A 368 25.71 4.01 23.34
C ASN A 368 26.69 5.08 22.80
N ALA A 369 27.97 4.72 22.66
CA ALA A 369 29.02 5.62 22.16
C ALA A 369 28.72 6.22 20.78
N LYS A 370 27.95 5.52 19.93
CA LYS A 370 27.54 6.02 18.60
C LYS A 370 26.14 6.62 18.60
N ILE A 371 25.22 6.04 19.36
CA ILE A 371 23.79 6.42 19.34
C ILE A 371 23.58 7.75 20.08
N LEU A 372 24.16 7.91 21.26
CA LEU A 372 23.93 9.09 22.10
C LEU A 372 24.30 10.41 21.41
N PRO A 373 25.46 10.56 20.73
CA PRO A 373 25.76 11.78 19.98
C PRO A 373 24.74 12.14 18.89
N ILE A 374 24.09 11.14 18.28
CA ILE A 374 23.09 11.35 17.21
C ILE A 374 21.75 11.84 17.79
N MET A 375 21.37 11.32 18.96
CA MET A 375 20.08 11.62 19.59
C MET A 375 20.11 12.87 20.46
N PHE A 376 21.25 13.14 21.11
CA PHE A 376 21.38 14.15 22.16
C PHE A 376 20.92 15.53 21.71
N GLY A 377 21.42 16.04 20.58
CA GLY A 377 21.16 17.41 20.16
C GLY A 377 19.67 17.71 19.97
N ASN A 378 18.93 16.80 19.34
CA ASN A 378 17.49 16.97 19.15
C ASN A 378 16.71 16.81 20.46
N LEU A 379 17.01 15.78 21.26
CA LEU A 379 16.35 15.57 22.56
C LEU A 379 16.53 16.80 23.47
N TYR A 380 17.75 17.32 23.59
CA TYR A 380 18.05 18.47 24.43
C TYR A 380 17.34 19.76 23.96
N ARG A 381 17.21 19.96 22.63
CA ARG A 381 16.43 21.08 22.08
C ARG A 381 14.96 20.97 22.43
N ILE A 382 14.37 19.79 22.23
CA ILE A 382 12.92 19.55 22.41
C ILE A 382 12.53 19.70 23.89
N SER A 383 13.41 19.33 24.83
CA SER A 383 13.15 19.52 26.26
C SER A 383 12.98 20.99 26.68
N GLU A 384 13.48 21.93 25.88
CA GLU A 384 13.36 23.38 26.15
C GLU A 384 12.27 24.06 25.29
N GLU A 385 12.04 23.59 24.07
CA GLU A 385 11.33 24.36 23.04
C GLU A 385 10.00 23.73 22.57
N HIS A 386 9.65 22.51 23.01
CA HIS A 386 8.45 21.82 22.50
C HIS A 386 7.15 22.33 23.14
N TRP A 387 6.11 22.53 22.33
CA TRP A 387 4.83 23.10 22.76
C TRP A 387 4.00 22.15 23.65
N ASN A 388 4.12 20.84 23.44
CA ASN A 388 3.37 19.82 24.17
C ASN A 388 4.14 19.37 25.43
N PRO A 389 3.62 19.58 26.65
CA PRO A 389 4.30 19.24 27.89
C PRO A 389 4.48 17.72 28.10
N THR A 390 3.60 16.88 27.53
CA THR A 390 3.73 15.41 27.62
C THR A 390 4.98 14.93 26.88
N ILE A 391 5.23 15.46 25.68
CA ILE A 391 6.44 15.15 24.90
C ILE A 391 7.68 15.61 25.66
N VAL A 392 7.64 16.80 26.25
CA VAL A 392 8.73 17.32 27.08
C VAL A 392 9.05 16.36 28.23
N ALA A 393 8.03 15.86 28.95
CA ALA A 393 8.21 14.89 30.03
C ALA A 393 8.81 13.55 29.56
N LEU A 394 8.33 13.02 28.42
CA LEU A 394 8.89 11.81 27.81
C LEU A 394 10.36 11.99 27.42
N VAL A 395 10.70 13.13 26.81
CA VAL A 395 12.08 13.48 26.47
C VAL A 395 12.97 13.58 27.70
N TYR A 396 12.50 14.18 28.81
CA TYR A 396 13.25 14.21 30.06
C TYR A 396 13.52 12.81 30.61
N ASN A 397 12.54 11.91 30.56
CA ASN A 397 12.74 10.51 30.95
C ASN A 397 13.82 9.86 30.10
N VAL A 398 13.75 10.02 28.78
CA VAL A 398 14.75 9.48 27.84
C VAL A 398 16.14 10.06 28.10
N LEU A 399 16.28 11.38 28.28
CA LEU A 399 17.55 12.03 28.61
C LEU A 399 18.13 11.50 29.92
N LYS A 400 17.28 11.28 30.93
CA LYS A 400 17.70 10.70 32.20
C LYS A 400 18.24 9.28 32.02
N THR A 401 17.53 8.42 31.28
CA THR A 401 17.98 7.06 30.98
C THR A 401 19.31 7.06 30.23
N LEU A 402 19.49 7.93 29.23
CA LEU A 402 20.75 8.06 28.50
C LEU A 402 21.92 8.54 29.38
N MET A 403 21.63 9.44 30.33
CA MET A 403 22.61 9.90 31.33
C MET A 403 23.02 8.78 32.30
N GLU A 404 22.08 7.93 32.72
CA GLU A 404 22.36 6.78 33.58
C GLU A 404 23.25 5.73 32.87
N MET A 405 23.09 5.56 31.55
CA MET A 405 23.91 4.65 30.75
C MET A 405 25.37 5.10 30.59
N ASN A 406 25.62 6.41 30.36
CA ASN A 406 26.99 6.94 30.23
C ASN A 406 27.04 8.43 30.58
N SER A 407 27.17 8.71 31.87
CA SER A 407 27.22 10.07 32.42
C SER A 407 28.38 10.90 31.84
N LYS A 408 29.55 10.30 31.65
CA LYS A 408 30.72 11.01 31.13
C LYS A 408 30.50 11.52 29.70
N LEU A 409 30.01 10.66 28.80
CA LEU A 409 29.72 11.05 27.43
C LEU A 409 28.57 12.08 27.37
N PHE A 410 27.57 11.93 28.24
CA PHE A 410 26.46 12.87 28.35
C PHE A 410 26.93 14.28 28.75
N ASP A 411 27.83 14.40 29.73
CA ASP A 411 28.41 15.67 30.16
C ASP A 411 29.26 16.32 29.05
N GLU A 412 30.08 15.52 28.36
CA GLU A 412 30.88 15.98 27.22
C GLU A 412 29.99 16.54 26.08
N LEU A 413 28.91 15.84 25.74
CA LEU A 413 27.95 16.28 24.72
C LEU A 413 27.18 17.53 25.15
N THR A 414 26.82 17.63 26.43
CA THR A 414 26.17 18.83 26.98
C THR A 414 27.08 20.06 26.86
N ALA A 415 28.36 19.91 27.18
CA ALA A 415 29.34 20.98 27.03
C ALA A 415 29.54 21.38 25.56
N SER A 416 29.68 20.39 24.67
CA SER A 416 29.81 20.62 23.22
C SER A 416 28.58 21.35 22.67
N TYR A 417 27.37 20.88 23.00
CA TYR A 417 26.12 21.48 22.53
C TYR A 417 25.97 22.95 22.95
N LYS A 418 26.31 23.28 24.20
CA LYS A 418 26.29 24.67 24.68
C LYS A 418 27.30 25.54 23.92
N CYS A 419 28.50 25.02 23.66
CA CYS A 419 29.53 25.71 22.88
C CYS A 419 29.06 25.95 21.43
N ASP A 420 28.50 24.93 20.78
CA ASP A 420 27.98 25.02 19.41
C ASP A 420 26.83 26.01 19.31
N ARG A 421 25.88 26.01 20.26
CA ARG A 421 24.76 26.97 20.29
C ARG A 421 25.24 28.41 20.49
N GLN A 422 26.27 28.64 21.31
CA GLN A 422 26.89 29.97 21.43
C GLN A 422 27.58 30.40 20.13
N ARG A 423 28.28 29.48 19.46
CA ARG A 423 28.92 29.73 18.17
C ARG A 423 27.90 30.03 17.08
N GLU A 424 26.77 29.33 17.05
CA GLU A 424 25.67 29.59 16.11
C GLU A 424 25.03 30.95 16.35
N LYS A 425 24.73 31.31 17.61
CA LYS A 425 24.25 32.65 17.96
C LYS A 425 25.21 33.75 17.53
N LYS A 426 26.52 33.54 17.72
CA LYS A 426 27.54 34.50 17.27
C LYS A 426 27.57 34.64 15.75
N LYS A 427 27.50 33.52 15.00
CA LYS A 427 27.40 33.55 13.54
C LYS A 427 26.12 34.24 13.06
N GLU A 428 25.01 34.06 13.77
CA GLU A 428 23.75 34.73 13.47
C GLU A 428 23.84 36.24 13.68
N GLN A 429 24.43 36.68 14.78
CA GLN A 429 24.73 38.09 15.02
C GLN A 429 25.66 38.68 13.96
N GLU A 430 26.72 37.95 13.59
CA GLU A 430 27.63 38.36 12.50
C GLU A 430 26.87 38.50 11.16
N ARG A 431 25.94 37.57 10.86
CA ARG A 431 25.08 37.68 9.67
C ARG A 431 24.16 38.89 9.75
N GLU A 432 23.49 39.13 10.87
CA GLU A 432 22.62 40.28 11.07
C GLU A 432 23.38 41.61 10.96
N GLU A 433 24.60 41.68 11.48
CA GLU A 433 25.47 42.85 11.32
C GLU A 433 25.90 43.07 9.87
N LEU A 434 26.21 42.00 9.14
CA LEU A 434 26.52 42.09 7.71
C LEU A 434 25.31 42.56 6.90
N TRP A 435 24.11 42.04 7.21
CA TRP A 435 22.87 42.50 6.58
C TRP A 435 22.58 43.96 6.88
N ARG A 436 22.76 44.39 8.14
CA ARG A 436 22.60 45.80 8.53
C ARG A 436 23.57 46.72 7.81
N LYS A 437 24.83 46.32 7.68
CA LYS A 437 25.84 47.06 6.90
C LYS A 437 25.47 47.14 5.42
N LEU A 438 24.89 46.09 4.86
CA LEU A 438 24.42 46.09 3.48
C LEU A 438 23.26 47.09 3.30
N ASP A 439 22.30 47.10 4.22
CA ASP A 439 21.19 48.06 4.22
C ASP A 439 21.70 49.51 4.36
N GLU A 440 22.65 49.75 5.26
CA GLU A 440 23.28 51.06 5.45
C GLU A 440 24.03 51.54 4.19
N LEU A 441 24.75 50.65 3.50
CA LEU A 441 25.42 50.96 2.25
C LEU A 441 24.42 51.24 1.12
N GLY A 442 23.31 50.49 1.03
CA GLY A 442 22.23 50.77 0.07
C GLY A 442 21.52 52.11 0.33
N LEU A 443 21.37 52.50 1.60
CA LEU A 443 20.85 53.80 2.01
C LEU A 443 21.84 54.95 1.71
N GLN A 444 23.15 54.72 1.86
CA GLN A 444 24.17 55.71 1.48
C GLN A 444 24.27 55.89 -0.03
N GLU A 445 24.13 54.83 -0.81
CA GLU A 445 24.16 54.90 -2.28
C GLU A 445 22.92 55.66 -2.81
N THR A 446 21.73 55.41 -2.25
CA THR A 446 20.51 56.16 -2.58
C THR A 446 20.57 57.63 -2.12
N SER A 447 21.17 57.91 -0.96
CA SER A 447 21.40 59.27 -0.45
C SER A 447 22.45 60.03 -1.28
N ALA A 448 23.52 59.36 -1.74
CA ALA A 448 24.53 59.94 -2.61
C ALA A 448 23.98 60.24 -4.01
N ILE A 449 23.07 59.41 -4.54
CA ILE A 449 22.36 59.66 -5.80
C ILE A 449 21.42 60.88 -5.65
N GLN A 450 20.76 61.06 -4.50
CA GLN A 450 19.92 62.24 -4.23
C GLN A 450 20.74 63.53 -4.04
N ASN A 451 21.89 63.46 -3.38
CA ASN A 451 22.79 64.61 -3.20
C ASN A 451 23.49 65.01 -4.52
N ASN A 452 23.91 64.05 -5.35
CA ASN A 452 24.41 64.35 -6.70
C ASN A 452 23.31 64.97 -7.59
N ARG A 453 22.04 64.63 -7.40
CA ARG A 453 20.92 65.33 -8.07
C ARG A 453 20.79 66.79 -7.64
N HIS A 454 21.06 67.11 -6.38
CA HIS A 454 21.06 68.50 -5.88
C HIS A 454 22.29 69.29 -6.37
N GLU A 455 23.48 68.70 -6.42
CA GLU A 455 24.68 69.37 -6.98
C GLU A 455 24.59 69.60 -8.50
N ILE A 456 23.93 68.69 -9.24
CA ILE A 456 23.64 68.91 -10.66
C ILE A 456 22.61 70.05 -10.85
N GLN A 457 21.61 70.19 -9.98
CA GLN A 457 20.67 71.32 -10.05
C GLN A 457 21.31 72.69 -9.74
N PHE A 458 22.33 72.74 -8.87
CA PHE A 458 23.07 73.98 -8.60
C PHE A 458 24.06 74.35 -9.73
N THR A 459 24.61 73.39 -10.46
CA THR A 459 25.49 73.67 -11.61
C THR A 459 24.70 74.04 -12.88
N TYR A 460 23.46 73.57 -13.05
CA TYR A 460 22.59 74.00 -14.16
C TYR A 460 21.88 75.35 -13.96
N SER A 461 21.85 75.90 -12.74
CA SER A 461 21.25 77.22 -12.49
C SER A 461 22.20 78.40 -12.76
N ASN A 462 23.48 78.16 -13.03
CA ASN A 462 24.46 79.23 -13.23
C ASN A 462 24.97 79.36 -14.68
N ASN A 463 24.33 78.70 -15.66
CA ASN A 463 24.79 78.74 -17.05
C ASN A 463 23.70 78.83 -18.13
N ASN A 464 22.48 79.30 -17.81
CA ASN A 464 21.44 79.55 -18.81
C ASN A 464 20.97 81.00 -18.79
N ASN A 465 21.75 81.87 -19.44
CA ASN A 465 21.26 83.08 -20.07
C ASN A 465 21.93 83.20 -21.45
N ASN A 466 21.37 82.49 -22.44
CA ASN A 466 20.99 83.04 -23.74
C ASN A 466 20.79 81.96 -24.82
N ASN A 467 19.65 82.12 -25.51
CA ASN A 467 19.38 81.79 -26.91
C ASN A 467 19.01 80.35 -27.32
N ASN A 468 17.69 80.19 -27.52
CA ASN A 468 16.99 79.84 -28.76
C ASN A 468 17.44 78.63 -29.62
N ASN A 469 16.41 77.79 -29.83
CA ASN A 469 16.00 77.10 -31.06
C ASN A 469 16.39 75.62 -31.31
N LEU A 470 15.30 74.88 -31.60
CA LEU A 470 15.11 73.68 -32.43
C LEU A 470 15.42 72.28 -31.87
N HIS A 471 14.38 71.42 -31.93
CA HIS A 471 14.31 69.99 -32.30
C HIS A 471 15.53 69.11 -31.96
N ASP A 472 15.43 67.99 -31.24
CA ASP A 472 14.68 66.76 -31.56
C ASP A 472 14.86 65.75 -30.40
N LYS A 473 13.94 64.78 -30.27
CA LYS A 473 14.06 63.41 -29.68
C LYS A 473 14.67 63.13 -28.27
N ASP A 474 13.96 62.23 -27.58
CA ASP A 474 14.45 61.07 -26.79
C ASP A 474 14.03 60.97 -25.31
N GLU A 475 13.23 59.92 -25.10
CA GLU A 475 13.21 58.93 -24.02
C GLU A 475 13.16 59.40 -22.55
N ASN A 476 12.00 59.11 -21.94
CA ASN A 476 11.68 59.34 -20.55
C ASN A 476 12.42 58.33 -19.63
N PRO A 477 13.37 58.74 -18.77
CA PRO A 477 14.16 57.82 -17.93
C PRO A 477 13.41 57.27 -16.71
N ALA A 478 12.12 57.57 -16.58
CA ALA A 478 11.32 57.23 -15.40
C ALA A 478 10.88 55.75 -15.34
N ALA A 479 10.91 55.02 -16.46
CA ALA A 479 10.45 53.62 -16.52
C ALA A 479 11.52 52.59 -16.14
N ALA A 480 12.81 52.93 -16.25
CA ALA A 480 13.90 51.98 -16.01
C ALA A 480 14.29 51.80 -14.52
N ILE A 481 13.77 52.66 -13.63
CA ILE A 481 14.09 52.63 -12.19
C ILE A 481 13.09 51.77 -11.41
N THR A 482 11.86 51.63 -11.89
CA THR A 482 10.83 50.76 -11.27
C THR A 482 11.14 49.27 -11.47
N ASP A 483 11.68 48.86 -12.62
CA ASP A 483 12.00 47.44 -12.90
C ASP A 483 13.18 46.90 -12.08
N ARG A 484 14.09 47.76 -11.61
CA ARG A 484 15.25 47.33 -10.78
C ARG A 484 14.91 47.15 -9.30
N ILE A 485 13.80 47.72 -8.82
CA ILE A 485 13.37 47.57 -7.43
C ILE A 485 12.56 46.27 -7.27
N GLU A 486 11.81 45.85 -8.30
CA GLU A 486 11.03 44.60 -8.26
C GLU A 486 11.88 43.33 -8.48
N SER A 487 13.04 43.42 -9.14
CA SER A 487 13.90 42.24 -9.35
C SER A 487 14.62 41.75 -8.08
N ASN A 488 14.77 42.60 -7.06
CA ASN A 488 15.46 42.25 -5.80
C ASN A 488 14.52 41.74 -4.69
N THR A 489 13.21 41.81 -4.87
CA THR A 489 12.22 41.24 -3.93
C THR A 489 11.87 39.77 -4.20
N TRP A 490 12.26 39.22 -5.36
CA TRP A 490 12.00 37.82 -5.75
C TRP A 490 13.16 36.85 -5.46
N ALA A 491 14.16 37.29 -4.70
CA ALA A 491 15.26 36.45 -4.18
C ALA A 491 15.24 36.39 -2.64
N LYS A 492 14.04 36.31 -2.05
CA LYS A 492 13.77 36.03 -0.63
C LYS A 492 13.04 34.71 -0.49
#